data_AF-A0A957IBH8-F1
#
_entry.id   AF-A0A957IBH8-F1
#
_cell.length_a   1.000
_cell.length_b   1.000
_cell.length_c   1.000
_cell.angle_alpha   90.00
_cell.angle_beta   90.00
_cell.angle_gamma   90.00
#
_symmetry.space_group_name_H-M   'P 1'
#
loop_
_entity.id
_entity.type
_entity.pdbx_description
1 polymer ?
#
loop_
_entity_poly.entity_id
_entity_poly.type
_entity_poly.pdbx_seq_one_letter_code
_entity_poly.pdbx_strand_id
1 'polypeptide(L)'
;MANIVELREMSDDKLDELLENAREEMFNLRFQKATAQLDNYARLRIVRREIAQLETVLKMRQLATETAVAQPEIASALANNEWKANTHFIYEEGAWQVRFSDDSGSALATALVDLNKKQPRSRKSRVAKAKPQMVTSYEIAG
;
A
#
# COMPACT_ATOMS: atom_id res chain seq x y z
N MET A 1 6.77 -18.59 1.70
CA MET A 1 6.80 -17.32 0.97
C MET A 1 5.38 -17.02 0.53
N ALA A 2 4.77 -15.99 1.13
CA ALA A 2 3.42 -15.56 0.78
C ALA A 2 3.38 -15.02 -0.65
N ASN A 3 2.30 -15.29 -1.37
CA ASN A 3 2.11 -14.73 -2.70
C ASN A 3 1.74 -13.24 -2.57
N ILE A 4 2.26 -12.38 -3.45
CA ILE A 4 1.94 -10.95 -3.41
C ILE A 4 0.45 -10.68 -3.61
N VAL A 5 -0.25 -11.60 -4.29
CA VAL A 5 -1.70 -11.55 -4.47
C VAL A 5 -2.41 -11.68 -3.12
N GLU A 6 -2.04 -12.69 -2.33
CA GLU A 6 -2.60 -12.93 -0.99
C GLU A 6 -2.33 -11.75 -0.05
N LEU A 7 -1.11 -11.19 -0.08
CA LEU A 7 -0.77 -10.03 0.75
C LEU A 7 -1.65 -8.81 0.44
N ARG A 8 -2.06 -8.62 -0.82
CA ARG A 8 -2.92 -7.49 -1.19
C ARG A 8 -4.37 -7.66 -0.72
N GLU A 9 -4.79 -8.88 -0.43
CA GLU A 9 -6.14 -9.21 0.03
C GLU A 9 -6.30 -9.15 1.56
N MET A 10 -5.20 -9.23 2.31
CA MET A 10 -5.19 -9.17 3.77
C MET A 10 -5.57 -7.78 4.32
N SER A 11 -6.06 -7.73 5.56
CA SER A 11 -6.27 -6.46 6.28
C SER A 11 -4.94 -5.77 6.62
N ASP A 12 -4.99 -4.46 6.87
CA ASP A 12 -3.80 -3.70 7.30
C ASP A 12 -3.21 -4.25 8.59
N ASP A 13 -4.06 -4.51 9.61
CA ASP A 13 -3.63 -5.10 10.89
C ASP A 13 -2.88 -6.43 10.69
N LYS A 14 -3.36 -7.27 9.77
CA LYS A 14 -2.74 -8.56 9.52
C LYS A 14 -1.39 -8.42 8.80
N LEU A 15 -1.27 -7.44 7.92
CA LEU A 15 0.00 -7.14 7.25
C LEU A 15 1.05 -6.62 8.22
N ASP A 16 0.65 -5.76 9.17
CA ASP A 16 1.54 -5.24 10.21
C ASP A 16 1.99 -6.37 11.16
N GLU A 17 1.07 -7.22 11.61
CA GLU A 17 1.40 -8.40 12.42
C GLU A 17 2.41 -9.33 11.70
N LEU A 18 2.21 -9.59 10.41
CA LEU A 18 3.13 -10.41 9.62
C LEU A 18 4.50 -9.73 9.44
N LEU A 19 4.53 -8.41 9.32
CA LEU A 19 5.75 -7.63 9.19
C LEU A 19 6.58 -7.65 10.48
N GLU A 20 5.94 -7.52 11.64
CA GLU A 20 6.58 -7.64 12.94
C GLU A 20 7.18 -9.03 13.13
N ASN A 21 6.39 -10.08 12.91
CA ASN A 21 6.86 -11.47 12.98
C ASN A 21 8.07 -11.73 12.05
N ALA A 22 8.03 -11.23 10.81
CA ALA A 22 9.14 -11.37 9.87
C ALA A 22 10.40 -10.61 10.31
N ARG A 23 10.25 -9.45 10.96
CA ARG A 23 11.37 -8.68 11.51
C ARG A 23 12.00 -9.37 12.71
N GLU A 24 11.20 -9.94 13.60
CA GLU A 24 11.69 -10.75 14.72
C GLU A 24 12.46 -11.98 14.22
N GLU A 25 11.91 -12.70 13.23
CA GLU A 25 12.61 -13.82 12.63
C GLU A 25 13.94 -13.38 12.00
N MET A 26 13.95 -12.27 11.26
CA MET A 26 15.18 -11.71 10.68
C MET A 26 16.22 -11.36 11.76
N PHE A 27 15.79 -10.82 12.90
CA PHE A 27 16.66 -10.53 14.04
C PHE A 27 17.29 -11.82 14.59
N ASN A 28 16.47 -12.84 14.85
CA ASN A 28 16.91 -14.14 15.34
C ASN A 28 17.90 -14.82 14.37
N LEU A 29 17.63 -14.80 13.06
CA LEU A 29 18.52 -15.34 12.04
C LEU A 29 19.85 -14.58 11.96
N ARG A 30 19.85 -13.26 12.15
CA ARG A 30 21.08 -12.47 12.21
C ARG A 30 21.89 -12.78 13.46
N PHE A 31 21.22 -12.99 14.59
CA PHE A 31 21.87 -13.41 15.83
C PHE A 31 22.54 -14.78 15.68
N GLN A 32 21.80 -15.78 15.19
CA GLN A 32 22.33 -17.12 14.90
C GLN A 32 23.49 -17.08 13.90
N LYS A 33 23.41 -16.22 12.89
CA LYS A 33 24.50 -16.02 11.92
C LYS A 33 25.76 -15.47 12.61
N ALA A 34 25.60 -14.51 13.52
CA ALA A 34 26.71 -13.89 14.24
C ALA A 34 27.39 -14.88 15.22
N THR A 35 26.62 -15.78 15.84
CA THR A 35 27.14 -16.84 16.70
C THR A 35 27.64 -18.09 15.95
N ALA A 36 27.59 -18.07 14.61
CA ALA A 36 27.92 -19.21 13.74
C ALA A 36 27.10 -20.48 14.03
N GLN A 37 25.87 -20.32 14.51
CA GLN A 37 24.91 -21.42 14.81
C GLN A 37 23.77 -21.48 13.79
N LEU A 38 23.88 -20.77 12.66
CA LEU A 38 22.84 -20.75 11.64
C LEU A 38 22.98 -21.95 10.70
N ASP A 39 22.01 -22.85 10.75
CA ASP A 39 21.97 -24.02 9.85
C ASP A 39 21.52 -23.63 8.43
N ASN A 40 20.49 -22.79 8.30
CA ASN A 40 19.87 -22.48 7.02
C ASN A 40 20.08 -21.02 6.57
N TYR A 41 21.16 -20.80 5.81
CA TYR A 41 21.47 -19.49 5.22
C TYR A 41 20.48 -19.02 4.15
N ALA A 42 19.76 -19.93 3.47
CA ALA A 42 18.77 -19.56 2.47
C ALA A 42 17.58 -18.81 3.10
N ARG A 43 17.25 -19.11 4.37
CA ARG A 43 16.14 -18.47 5.09
C ARG A 43 16.31 -16.96 5.22
N LEU A 44 17.53 -16.47 5.44
CA LEU A 44 17.83 -15.03 5.47
C LEU A 44 17.39 -14.29 4.20
N ARG A 45 17.58 -14.90 3.03
CA ARG A 45 17.17 -14.28 1.75
C ARG A 45 15.66 -14.28 1.60
N ILE A 46 15.00 -15.36 2.03
CA ILE A 46 13.54 -15.51 1.98
C ILE A 46 12.87 -14.47 2.87
N VAL A 47 13.23 -14.41 4.15
CA VAL A 47 12.64 -13.48 5.12
C VAL A 47 12.89 -12.03 4.71
N ARG A 48 14.07 -11.71 4.18
CA ARG A 48 14.34 -10.35 3.63
C ARG A 48 13.38 -9.98 2.52
N ARG A 49 13.08 -10.92 1.62
CA ARG A 49 12.15 -10.69 0.51
C ARG A 49 10.71 -10.59 0.99
N GLU A 50 10.32 -11.39 1.99
CA GLU A 50 9.01 -11.32 2.65
C GLU A 50 8.81 -9.94 3.29
N ILE A 51 9.77 -9.44 4.07
CA ILE A 51 9.74 -8.08 4.64
C ILE A 51 9.57 -7.03 3.53
N ALA A 52 10.41 -7.10 2.48
CA ALA A 52 10.35 -6.13 1.39
C ALA A 52 8.99 -6.14 0.66
N GLN A 53 8.37 -7.30 0.49
CA GLN A 53 7.04 -7.42 -0.11
C GLN A 53 5.95 -6.81 0.77
N LEU A 54 5.95 -7.11 2.08
CA LEU A 54 5.01 -6.54 3.05
C LEU A 54 5.11 -5.02 3.09
N GLU A 55 6.32 -4.48 3.24
CA GLU A 55 6.58 -3.03 3.22
C GLU A 55 6.13 -2.39 1.90
N THR A 56 6.33 -3.08 0.78
CA THR A 56 5.87 -2.58 -0.53
C THR A 56 4.36 -2.49 -0.61
N VAL A 57 3.62 -3.50 -0.14
CA VAL A 57 2.15 -3.51 -0.15
C VAL A 57 1.60 -2.40 0.74
N LEU A 58 2.09 -2.29 1.98
CA LEU A 58 1.71 -1.22 2.91
C LEU A 58 2.00 0.16 2.31
N LYS A 59 3.17 0.33 1.67
CA LYS A 59 3.50 1.61 1.04
C LYS A 59 2.61 1.92 -0.16
N MET A 60 2.25 0.93 -0.97
CA MET A 60 1.29 1.12 -2.07
C MET A 60 -0.07 1.55 -1.54
N ARG A 61 -0.56 0.97 -0.44
CA ARG A 61 -1.82 1.39 0.21
C ARG A 61 -1.76 2.85 0.64
N GLN A 62 -0.70 3.24 1.34
CA GLN A 62 -0.47 4.63 1.74
C GLN A 62 -0.41 5.58 0.54
N LEU A 63 0.28 5.21 -0.54
CA LEU A 63 0.35 6.05 -1.74
C LEU A 63 -1.02 6.18 -2.42
N ALA A 64 -1.82 5.12 -2.42
CA ALA A 64 -3.18 5.17 -2.96
C ALA A 64 -4.06 6.12 -2.14
N THR A 65 -4.01 6.03 -0.81
CA THR A 65 -4.79 6.93 0.07
C THR A 65 -4.32 8.38 -0.07
N GLU A 66 -3.02 8.66 -0.03
CA GLU A 66 -2.44 10.00 -0.25
C GLU A 66 -2.87 10.58 -1.60
N THR A 67 -2.87 9.76 -2.66
CA THR A 67 -3.26 10.18 -4.01
C THR A 67 -4.76 10.46 -4.11
N ALA A 68 -5.59 9.67 -3.45
CA ALA A 68 -7.03 9.90 -3.40
C ALA A 68 -7.37 11.18 -2.61
N VAL A 69 -6.74 11.39 -1.45
CA VAL A 69 -6.93 12.61 -0.63
C VAL A 69 -6.44 13.87 -1.35
N ALA A 70 -5.41 13.76 -2.20
CA ALA A 70 -4.89 14.89 -2.96
C ALA A 70 -5.89 15.43 -4.02
N GLN A 71 -6.94 14.68 -4.35
CA GLN A 71 -7.99 15.16 -5.24
C GLN A 71 -8.82 16.23 -4.51
N PRO A 72 -8.98 17.45 -5.06
CA PRO A 72 -9.56 18.58 -4.34
C PRO A 72 -11.02 18.34 -3.92
N GLU A 73 -11.77 17.60 -4.72
CA GLU A 73 -13.18 17.30 -4.46
C GLU A 73 -13.33 16.33 -3.28
N ILE A 74 -12.51 15.27 -3.23
CA ILE A 74 -12.46 14.34 -2.10
C ILE A 74 -11.96 15.06 -0.84
N ALA A 75 -10.93 15.89 -0.97
CA ALA A 75 -10.40 16.66 0.16
C ALA A 75 -11.48 17.53 0.80
N SER A 76 -12.33 18.17 0.00
CA SER A 76 -13.44 18.98 0.52
C SER A 76 -14.50 18.15 1.27
N ALA A 77 -14.80 16.94 0.79
CA ALA A 77 -15.73 16.03 1.44
C ALA A 77 -15.20 15.48 2.77
N LEU A 78 -13.87 15.31 2.89
CA LEU A 78 -13.22 14.79 4.10
C LEU A 78 -12.86 15.86 5.14
N ALA A 79 -12.80 17.14 4.76
CA ALA A 79 -12.23 18.20 5.59
C ALA A 79 -12.91 18.44 6.95
N ASN A 80 -14.19 18.08 7.08
CA ASN A 80 -14.98 18.36 8.28
C ASN A 80 -15.30 17.11 9.12
N ASN A 81 -14.88 15.92 8.68
CA ASN A 81 -15.27 14.65 9.28
C ASN A 81 -14.04 13.85 9.71
N GLU A 82 -14.17 13.07 10.79
CA GLU A 82 -13.22 12.01 11.08
C GLU A 82 -13.46 10.85 10.12
N TRP A 83 -12.41 10.39 9.43
CA TRP A 83 -12.54 9.39 8.40
C TRP A 83 -11.55 8.25 8.57
N LYS A 84 -11.98 7.06 8.15
CA LYS A 84 -11.15 5.86 8.02
C LYS A 84 -11.10 5.47 6.55
N ALA A 85 -9.91 5.11 6.08
CA ALA A 85 -9.71 4.68 4.71
C ALA A 85 -9.49 3.16 4.66
N ASN A 86 -10.37 2.45 3.96
CA ASN A 86 -10.16 1.05 3.61
C ASN A 86 -9.64 0.97 2.18
N THR A 87 -8.50 0.31 2.01
CA THR A 87 -7.80 0.24 0.73
C THR A 87 -7.67 -1.20 0.26
N HIS A 88 -8.22 -1.51 -0.92
CA HIS A 88 -8.16 -2.83 -1.52
C HIS A 88 -7.76 -2.75 -3.00
N PHE A 89 -7.05 -3.74 -3.50
CA PHE A 89 -6.64 -3.78 -4.90
C PHE A 89 -7.70 -4.54 -5.72
N ILE A 90 -8.32 -3.88 -6.70
CA ILE A 90 -9.27 -4.51 -7.62
C ILE A 90 -8.50 -5.01 -8.85
N TYR A 91 -8.45 -6.33 -9.01
CA TYR A 91 -7.71 -6.95 -10.12
C TYR A 91 -8.37 -6.74 -11.49
N GLU A 92 -9.70 -6.67 -11.55
CA GLU A 92 -10.45 -6.41 -12.79
C GLU A 92 -10.12 -5.04 -13.37
N GLU A 93 -10.02 -4.03 -12.50
CA GLU A 93 -9.69 -2.64 -12.84
C GLU A 93 -8.18 -2.36 -12.85
N GLY A 94 -7.37 -3.26 -12.30
CA GLY A 94 -5.93 -3.08 -12.13
C GLY A 94 -5.55 -1.89 -11.24
N ALA A 95 -6.46 -1.46 -10.36
CA ALA A 95 -6.37 -0.22 -9.58
C ALA A 95 -6.63 -0.44 -8.09
N TRP A 96 -6.14 0.47 -7.26
CA TRP A 96 -6.44 0.51 -5.84
C TRP A 96 -7.75 1.24 -5.59
N GLN A 97 -8.74 0.57 -5.01
CA GLN A 97 -9.94 1.19 -4.51
C GLN A 97 -9.70 1.68 -3.08
N VAL A 98 -9.85 2.97 -2.87
CA VAL A 98 -9.81 3.62 -1.56
C VAL A 98 -11.23 4.05 -1.23
N ARG A 99 -11.82 3.46 -0.19
CA ARG A 99 -13.10 3.88 0.36
C ARG A 99 -12.87 4.63 1.66
N PHE A 100 -13.36 5.86 1.71
CA PHE A 100 -13.41 6.66 2.92
C PHE A 100 -14.77 6.49 3.59
N SER A 101 -14.77 6.16 4.87
CA SER A 101 -15.96 6.08 5.70
C SER A 101 -15.83 6.97 6.92
N ASP A 102 -16.95 7.52 7.37
CA ASP A 102 -17.08 8.18 8.66
C ASP A 102 -17.01 7.16 9.82
N ASP A 103 -16.92 7.64 11.06
CA ASP A 103 -16.93 6.81 12.27
C ASP A 103 -18.19 5.97 12.44
N SER A 104 -19.30 6.42 11.84
CA SER A 104 -20.57 5.69 11.74
C SER A 104 -20.55 4.56 10.70
N GLY A 105 -19.49 4.43 9.91
CA GLY A 105 -19.38 3.46 8.80
C GLY A 105 -20.08 3.90 7.51
N SER A 106 -20.70 5.09 7.49
CA SER A 106 -21.25 5.66 6.26
C SER A 106 -20.14 6.02 5.28
N ALA A 107 -20.27 5.63 4.02
CA ALA A 107 -19.28 5.97 2.99
C ALA A 107 -19.34 7.47 2.68
N LEU A 108 -18.19 8.15 2.72
CA LEU A 108 -18.04 9.58 2.37
C LEU A 108 -17.59 9.75 0.93
N ALA A 109 -16.61 8.94 0.51
CA ALA A 109 -16.07 8.97 -0.85
C ALA A 109 -15.44 7.62 -1.21
N THR A 110 -15.45 7.28 -2.49
CA THR A 110 -14.72 6.14 -3.04
C THR A 110 -13.87 6.63 -4.21
N ALA A 111 -12.62 6.20 -4.28
CA ALA A 111 -11.71 6.56 -5.36
C ALA A 111 -11.01 5.32 -5.92
N LEU A 112 -10.86 5.26 -7.25
CA LEU A 112 -9.99 4.30 -7.93
C LEU A 112 -8.67 4.97 -8.30
N VAL A 113 -7.58 4.45 -7.76
CA VAL A 113 -6.23 4.96 -7.92
C VAL A 113 -5.34 3.94 -8.64
N ASP A 114 -4.95 4.26 -9.86
CA ASP A 114 -3.99 3.48 -10.63
C ASP A 114 -2.56 3.98 -10.35
N LEU A 115 -1.85 3.24 -9.49
CA LEU A 115 -0.44 3.49 -9.16
C LEU A 115 0.55 2.99 -10.24
N ASN A 116 0.09 2.22 -11.23
CA ASN A 116 0.95 1.66 -12.28
C ASN A 116 1.16 2.62 -13.46
N LYS A 117 0.40 3.72 -13.54
CA LYS A 117 0.62 4.76 -14.56
C LYS A 117 2.05 5.27 -14.50
N LYS A 118 2.84 4.97 -15.55
CA LYS A 118 4.26 5.31 -15.63
C LYS A 118 4.46 6.81 -15.47
N GLN A 119 5.10 7.21 -14.36
CA GLN A 119 5.60 8.55 -14.22
C GLN A 119 6.76 8.81 -15.20
N PRO A 120 6.86 10.02 -15.79
CA PRO A 120 7.99 10.38 -16.64
C PRO A 120 9.31 10.27 -15.86
N ARG A 121 10.17 9.31 -16.23
CA ARG A 121 11.43 9.02 -15.52
C ARG A 121 12.57 9.98 -15.83
N SER A 122 12.53 10.66 -16.99
CA SER A 122 13.57 11.59 -17.42
C SER A 122 13.22 13.04 -17.04
N ARG A 123 14.23 13.83 -16.65
CA ARG A 123 14.10 15.26 -16.39
C ARG A 123 13.49 16.01 -17.57
N LYS A 124 13.89 15.68 -18.82
CA LYS A 124 13.28 16.24 -20.04
C LYS A 124 11.80 15.85 -20.18
N SER A 125 11.46 14.59 -19.87
CA SER A 125 10.06 14.12 -19.93
C SER A 125 9.16 14.68 -18.83
N ARG A 126 9.72 15.08 -17.67
CA ARG A 126 8.98 15.71 -16.56
C ARG A 126 8.59 17.16 -16.85
N VAL A 127 9.39 17.88 -17.64
CA VAL A 127 9.12 19.28 -18.01
C VAL A 127 8.05 19.38 -19.10
N ALA A 128 7.98 18.38 -19.98
CA ALA A 128 7.09 18.39 -21.15
C ALA A 128 5.74 17.69 -20.95
N LYS A 129 5.58 16.84 -19.92
CA LYS A 129 4.34 16.07 -19.71
C LYS A 129 3.69 16.45 -18.38
N ALA A 130 2.39 16.76 -18.43
CA ALA A 130 1.56 16.85 -17.24
C ALA A 130 1.74 15.57 -16.40
N LYS A 131 1.83 15.70 -15.07
CA LYS A 131 1.87 14.53 -14.18
C LYS A 131 0.65 13.65 -14.51
N PRO A 132 0.82 12.34 -14.70
CA PRO A 132 -0.30 11.47 -15.02
C PRO A 132 -1.35 11.58 -13.91
N GLN A 133 -2.62 11.76 -14.28
CA GLN A 133 -3.72 11.66 -13.33
C GLN A 133 -3.83 10.20 -12.88
N MET A 134 -3.44 9.98 -11.62
CA MET A 134 -3.37 8.65 -11.00
C MET A 134 -4.75 8.20 -10.50
N VAL A 135 -5.63 9.14 -10.13
CA VAL A 135 -7.05 8.88 -9.88
C VAL A 135 -7.76 8.66 -11.21
N THR A 136 -8.38 7.50 -11.40
CA THR A 136 -9.10 7.12 -12.62
C THR A 136 -10.59 7.44 -12.53
N SER A 137 -11.19 7.26 -11.35
CA SER A 137 -12.56 7.68 -11.05
C SER A 137 -12.69 7.96 -9.56
N TYR A 138 -13.67 8.78 -9.19
CA TYR A 138 -14.06 8.99 -7.80
C TYR A 138 -15.57 9.24 -7.72
N GLU A 139 -16.17 8.80 -6.63
CA GLU A 139 -17.57 8.97 -6.28
C GLU A 139 -17.63 9.60 -4.90
N ILE A 140 -18.43 10.65 -4.74
CA ILE A 140 -18.67 11.31 -3.45
C ILE A 140 -20.08 10.90 -3.02
N ALA A 141 -20.22 10.46 -1.78
CA ALA A 141 -21.55 10.25 -1.21
C ALA A 141 -22.19 11.63 -0.99
N GLY A 142 -23.29 11.86 -1.70
CA GLY A 142 -24.09 13.09 -1.61
C GLY A 142 -25.09 13.07 -0.47
#